data_AF-A0A210QI05-F1
#
_entry.id   AF-A0A210QI05-F1
#
_cell.length_a   1.000
_cell.length_b   1.000
_cell.length_c   1.000
_cell.angle_alpha   90.00
_cell.angle_beta   90.00
_cell.angle_gamma   90.00
#
_symmetry.space_group_name_H-M   'P 1'
#
loop_
_entity.id
_entity.type
_entity.pdbx_description
1 polymer ?
#
loop_
_entity_poly.entity_id
_entity_poly.type
_entity_poly.pdbx_seq_one_letter_code
_entity_poly.pdbx_strand_id
1 'polypeptide(L)'
;MHLLSCLLILLPAVVSTSPFGCQQAVNCHLPSCFCSTFEHFMNRSDIPQMVYFGLDDAVTGSASGYYKTLFRRDRKNPNGCPITPTLYISHKYTQYDVVREYRELGYELAVHSVTHTNINTGPKVLQEARDQKENIINLAGAKREDVVGWRSPFLQTAGDVQVEMLQRLGYEYDISLTNKRAHMRDSSPFPFTLDYGWQYNCQIRPCPTQSHKSFWEVPVNALRDFKDQYSCAYVDGCYNRPATEAQAYKYIMDNFLSHYNGNRAPLGFNMHYAWFMSPNNLRAMDRAIHDMMQYHGVYIINSGTFRMYLKLLKDRGMEIASKGYNGVHYNDQHVLNDEMYTQLYDLSNLDIKPKGWRSPNLKPLGDGQFEKVMKYGYLYDSTLTAPREHTGDKIWPFTLDYGWKESCVIPDCPKSAYPGLWEVPNTPIIDYRNQYICNYVDGCMFSPPTANDTFNFLWNNFKSHYQTNKAPFGIHLRHIWFSHPFFTKNLEGLRMFVDKLSTMNDVYILSIQNIIEWMKKPTSLQNLHVSSPWNC
;
A
#
# COMPACT_ATOMS: atom_id res chain seq x y z
N MET A 1 24.52 5.84 68.89
CA MET A 1 23.27 6.51 68.46
C MET A 1 23.44 6.92 67.00
N HIS A 2 23.25 6.01 66.04
CA HIS A 2 23.31 6.37 64.61
C HIS A 2 22.17 5.68 63.85
N LEU A 3 21.31 6.53 63.30
CA LEU A 3 20.15 6.20 62.49
C LEU A 3 20.58 5.55 61.17
N LEU A 4 19.93 4.44 60.80
CA LEU A 4 19.90 3.96 59.42
C LEU A 4 18.97 4.86 58.60
N SER A 5 19.52 5.57 57.63
CA SER A 5 18.76 6.24 56.57
C SER A 5 18.62 5.27 55.39
N CYS A 6 17.38 4.88 55.07
CA CYS A 6 17.04 4.17 53.84
C CYS A 6 17.09 5.13 52.65
N LEU A 7 18.10 4.98 51.78
CA LEU A 7 18.12 5.63 50.48
C LEU A 7 17.30 4.79 49.49
N LEU A 8 16.10 5.26 49.13
CA LEU A 8 15.38 4.76 47.95
C LEU A 8 16.15 5.19 46.69
N ILE A 9 16.74 4.23 46.00
CA ILE A 9 17.31 4.43 44.67
C ILE A 9 16.14 4.39 43.67
N LEU A 10 15.71 5.57 43.22
CA LEU A 10 14.87 5.72 42.03
C LEU A 10 15.67 5.26 40.81
N LEU A 11 15.38 4.05 40.31
CA LEU A 11 15.85 3.61 39.00
C LEU A 11 15.16 4.48 37.93
N PRO A 12 15.91 5.13 37.02
CA PRO A 12 15.31 5.85 35.92
C PRO A 12 14.56 4.84 35.03
N ALA A 13 13.33 5.20 34.63
CA ALA A 13 12.57 4.44 33.66
C ALA A 13 13.42 4.31 32.38
N VAL A 14 13.86 3.08 32.10
CA VAL A 14 14.56 2.76 30.86
C VAL A 14 13.51 2.84 29.76
N VAL A 15 13.53 3.94 29.01
CA VAL A 15 12.82 4.06 27.75
C VAL A 15 13.40 2.98 26.82
N SER A 16 12.60 1.95 26.56
CA SER A 16 12.94 0.90 25.61
C SER A 16 12.96 1.49 24.21
N THR A 17 14.14 1.98 23.80
CA THR A 17 14.48 2.13 22.40
C THR A 17 15.08 0.80 21.96
N SER A 18 14.47 0.15 20.97
CA SER A 18 15.08 -1.03 20.34
C SER A 18 16.49 -0.64 19.86
N PRO A 19 17.56 -1.34 20.29
CA PRO A 19 18.94 -1.02 19.87
C PRO A 19 19.20 -1.29 18.38
N PHE A 20 18.22 -1.86 17.66
CA PHE A 20 18.25 -2.09 16.23
C PHE A 20 17.37 -1.05 15.53
N GLY A 21 17.96 -0.30 14.59
CA GLY A 21 17.24 0.61 13.69
C GLY A 21 16.17 -0.10 12.84
N CYS A 22 15.40 0.68 12.07
CA CYS A 22 14.33 0.13 11.23
C CYS A 22 14.89 -0.84 10.17
N GLN A 23 14.34 -2.05 10.12
CA GLN A 23 14.64 -3.08 9.13
C GLN A 23 13.33 -3.60 8.52
N GLN A 24 13.10 -3.24 7.26
CA GLN A 24 11.88 -3.63 6.55
C GLN A 24 11.74 -5.16 6.52
N ALA A 25 10.54 -5.64 6.81
CA ALA A 25 10.17 -7.06 6.91
C ALA A 25 10.84 -7.86 8.05
N VAL A 26 11.61 -7.21 8.94
CA VAL A 26 12.19 -7.84 10.15
C VAL A 26 11.53 -7.32 11.42
N ASN A 27 11.50 -5.99 11.60
CA ASN A 27 10.89 -5.33 12.75
C ASN A 27 9.88 -4.24 12.35
N CYS A 28 9.69 -4.04 11.05
CA CYS A 28 8.74 -3.11 10.46
C CYS A 28 8.04 -3.80 9.28
N HIS A 29 6.74 -4.06 9.40
CA HIS A 29 5.98 -4.89 8.46
C HIS A 29 4.83 -4.12 7.85
N LEU A 30 4.69 -4.22 6.53
CA LEU A 30 3.50 -3.71 5.83
C LEU A 30 2.25 -4.50 6.26
N PRO A 31 1.06 -3.87 6.25
CA PRO A 31 0.79 -2.49 5.83
C PRO A 31 0.99 -1.43 6.92
N SER A 32 1.21 -1.85 8.17
CA SER A 32 1.21 -0.97 9.33
C SER A 32 2.51 -0.19 9.51
N CYS A 33 3.65 -0.69 9.03
CA CYS A 33 4.94 -0.04 9.13
C CYS A 33 5.73 -0.11 7.82
N PHE A 34 6.31 1.03 7.43
CA PHE A 34 7.27 1.11 6.33
C PHE A 34 8.48 1.94 6.75
N CYS A 35 9.68 1.39 6.58
CA CYS A 35 10.91 2.06 6.96
C CYS A 35 11.21 3.26 6.04
N SER A 36 11.73 4.32 6.65
CA SER A 36 12.37 5.42 5.94
C SER A 36 13.45 4.90 4.97
N THR A 37 13.31 5.18 3.67
CA THR A 37 14.24 4.70 2.64
C THR A 37 14.30 5.61 1.41
N PHE A 38 15.45 5.61 0.75
CA PHE A 38 15.64 6.14 -0.61
C PHE A 38 15.63 5.04 -1.68
N GLU A 39 15.74 3.78 -1.26
CA GLU A 39 15.80 2.60 -2.12
C GLU A 39 14.59 1.71 -1.81
N HIS A 40 13.61 1.74 -2.70
CA HIS A 40 12.44 0.88 -2.58
C HIS A 40 12.85 -0.58 -2.83
N PHE A 41 12.17 -1.53 -2.17
CA PHE A 41 12.46 -2.96 -2.30
C PHE A 41 12.06 -3.57 -3.67
N MET A 42 11.43 -2.78 -4.54
CA MET A 42 11.03 -3.20 -5.90
C MET A 42 12.05 -2.71 -6.91
N ASN A 43 12.17 -3.40 -8.04
CA ASN A 43 12.94 -2.87 -9.16
C ASN A 43 12.32 -1.56 -9.64
N ARG A 44 13.16 -0.57 -9.96
CA ARG A 44 12.72 0.75 -10.44
C ARG A 44 11.74 0.67 -11.62
N SER A 45 11.93 -0.28 -12.54
CA SER A 45 11.05 -0.48 -13.70
C SER A 45 9.61 -0.84 -13.33
N ASP A 46 9.43 -1.42 -12.14
CA ASP A 46 8.16 -1.96 -11.66
C ASP A 46 7.44 -0.96 -10.72
N ILE A 47 8.11 0.16 -10.38
CA ILE A 47 7.55 1.22 -9.55
C ILE A 47 6.84 2.23 -10.44
N PRO A 48 5.51 2.41 -10.31
CA PRO A 48 4.83 3.50 -10.99
C PRO A 48 5.39 4.84 -10.50
N GLN A 49 5.63 5.78 -11.42
CA GLN A 49 5.92 7.13 -10.99
C GLN A 49 4.62 7.77 -10.49
N MET A 50 4.57 7.97 -9.19
CA MET A 50 3.48 8.67 -8.53
C MET A 50 3.75 10.17 -8.52
N VAL A 51 2.77 10.95 -8.96
CA VAL A 51 2.77 12.42 -8.90
C VAL A 51 1.54 12.84 -8.12
N TYR A 52 1.67 13.75 -7.17
CA TYR A 52 0.51 14.33 -6.48
C TYR A 52 0.58 15.86 -6.49
N PHE A 53 -0.59 16.48 -6.45
CA PHE A 53 -0.74 17.93 -6.37
C PHE A 53 -1.39 18.28 -5.04
N GLY A 54 -0.65 18.96 -4.17
CA GLY A 54 -1.15 19.48 -2.89
C GLY A 54 -1.49 20.95 -3.03
N LEU A 55 -2.78 21.29 -2.97
CA LEU A 55 -3.31 22.64 -3.11
C LEU A 55 -3.73 23.17 -1.75
N ASP A 56 -2.99 24.15 -1.24
CA ASP A 56 -3.15 24.64 0.12
C ASP A 56 -4.08 25.85 0.17
N ASP A 57 -4.55 26.13 1.39
CA ASP A 57 -5.38 27.27 1.78
C ASP A 57 -6.87 27.21 1.37
N ALA A 58 -7.51 28.37 1.48
CA ALA A 58 -8.94 28.52 1.32
C ALA A 58 -9.40 28.14 -0.09
N VAL A 59 -10.40 27.27 -0.17
CA VAL A 59 -11.04 26.90 -1.43
C VAL A 59 -12.10 27.95 -1.76
N THR A 60 -11.82 28.76 -2.78
CA THR A 60 -12.71 29.85 -3.22
C THR A 60 -13.16 29.64 -4.67
N GLY A 61 -14.17 30.38 -5.13
CA GLY A 61 -14.55 30.40 -6.55
C GLY A 61 -13.38 30.73 -7.49
N SER A 62 -12.48 31.63 -7.09
CA SER A 62 -11.27 31.97 -7.88
C SER A 62 -10.31 30.80 -7.99
N ALA A 63 -10.01 30.12 -6.87
CA ALA A 63 -9.18 28.92 -6.87
C ALA A 63 -9.80 27.82 -7.73
N SER A 64 -11.12 27.64 -7.60
CA SER A 64 -11.92 26.64 -8.31
C SER A 64 -11.81 26.76 -9.84
N GLY A 65 -11.77 27.99 -10.38
CA GLY A 65 -11.59 28.21 -11.82
C GLY A 65 -10.29 27.60 -12.36
N TYR A 66 -9.19 27.69 -11.62
CA TYR A 66 -7.91 27.07 -11.99
C TYR A 66 -7.98 25.54 -11.87
N TYR A 67 -8.59 25.03 -10.80
CA TYR A 67 -8.67 23.59 -10.56
C TYR A 67 -9.50 22.88 -11.63
N LYS A 68 -10.62 23.47 -12.05
CA LYS A 68 -11.46 22.97 -13.16
C LYS A 68 -10.72 22.97 -14.50
N THR A 69 -9.78 23.90 -14.70
CA THR A 69 -8.95 23.96 -15.90
C THR A 69 -7.91 22.84 -15.92
N LEU A 70 -7.23 22.61 -14.78
CA LEU A 70 -6.09 21.69 -14.70
C LEU A 70 -6.49 20.21 -14.47
N PHE A 71 -7.55 19.95 -13.73
CA PHE A 71 -7.95 18.60 -13.30
C PHE A 71 -9.29 18.20 -13.93
N ARG A 72 -9.40 18.38 -15.25
CA ARG A 72 -10.60 18.03 -16.02
C ARG A 72 -10.87 16.54 -15.97
N ARG A 73 -12.15 16.15 -16.01
CA ARG A 73 -12.59 14.75 -15.90
C ARG A 73 -12.16 13.85 -17.06
N ASP A 74 -11.80 14.43 -18.21
CA ASP A 74 -11.24 13.71 -19.36
C ASP A 74 -9.76 13.34 -19.16
N ARG A 75 -9.05 13.99 -18.23
CA ARG A 75 -7.68 13.61 -17.86
C ARG A 75 -7.72 12.39 -16.94
N LYS A 76 -7.37 11.23 -17.48
CA LYS A 76 -7.42 9.95 -16.79
C LYS A 76 -6.04 9.32 -16.68
N ASN A 77 -5.77 8.74 -15.53
CA ASN A 77 -4.65 7.82 -15.33
C ASN A 77 -4.78 6.59 -16.25
N PRO A 78 -3.71 5.80 -16.44
CA PRO A 78 -3.74 4.59 -17.28
C PRO A 78 -4.82 3.57 -16.89
N ASN A 79 -5.33 3.60 -15.65
CA ASN A 79 -6.43 2.76 -15.17
C ASN A 79 -7.84 3.31 -15.52
N GLY A 80 -7.94 4.41 -16.27
CA GLY A 80 -9.21 5.03 -16.64
C GLY A 80 -9.84 5.92 -15.55
N CYS A 81 -9.24 6.01 -14.36
CA CYS A 81 -9.71 6.89 -13.30
C CYS A 81 -9.28 8.34 -13.57
N PRO A 82 -10.17 9.34 -13.37
CA PRO A 82 -9.80 10.75 -13.45
C PRO A 82 -8.66 11.09 -12.48
N ILE A 83 -7.77 11.99 -12.89
CA ILE A 83 -6.75 12.55 -12.01
C ILE A 83 -7.42 13.51 -11.01
N THR A 84 -6.97 13.48 -9.76
CA THR A 84 -7.48 14.36 -8.71
C THR A 84 -6.32 14.87 -7.86
N PRO A 85 -6.33 16.15 -7.45
CA PRO A 85 -5.39 16.68 -6.46
C PRO A 85 -5.89 16.39 -5.04
N THR A 86 -5.06 16.77 -4.06
CA THR A 86 -5.45 16.90 -2.66
C THR A 86 -5.63 18.37 -2.31
N LEU A 87 -6.74 18.69 -1.65
CA LEU A 87 -7.01 20.03 -1.12
C LEU A 87 -6.66 20.06 0.37
N TYR A 88 -5.66 20.84 0.78
CA TYR A 88 -5.33 21.10 2.18
C TYR A 88 -6.04 22.38 2.63
N ILE A 89 -7.23 22.22 3.21
CA ILE A 89 -8.21 23.30 3.35
C ILE A 89 -8.04 24.01 4.69
N SER A 90 -7.79 25.33 4.63
CA SER A 90 -7.91 26.21 5.79
C SER A 90 -9.33 26.79 5.91
N HIS A 91 -9.81 27.07 7.12
CA HIS A 91 -11.21 27.48 7.31
C HIS A 91 -11.53 28.86 6.70
N LYS A 92 -10.70 29.85 7.05
CA LYS A 92 -11.00 31.24 6.79
C LYS A 92 -11.14 31.50 5.28
N TYR A 93 -12.27 32.07 4.87
CA TYR A 93 -12.63 32.36 3.47
C TYR A 93 -12.97 31.15 2.58
N THR A 94 -12.94 29.92 3.11
CA THR A 94 -13.36 28.74 2.34
C THR A 94 -14.86 28.77 2.06
N GLN A 95 -15.20 28.50 0.80
CA GLN A 95 -16.57 28.32 0.31
C GLN A 95 -16.88 26.82 0.31
N TYR A 96 -17.55 26.33 1.37
CA TYR A 96 -17.76 24.89 1.58
C TYR A 96 -18.74 24.25 0.59
N ASP A 97 -19.56 25.03 -0.10
CA ASP A 97 -20.34 24.60 -1.27
C ASP A 97 -19.42 24.21 -2.44
N VAL A 98 -18.34 24.96 -2.68
CA VAL A 98 -17.31 24.61 -3.65
C VAL A 98 -16.51 23.38 -3.20
N VAL A 99 -16.20 23.26 -1.90
CA VAL A 99 -15.55 22.06 -1.35
C VAL A 99 -16.42 20.82 -1.54
N ARG A 100 -17.75 20.95 -1.37
CA ARG A 100 -18.71 19.86 -1.60
C ARG A 100 -18.69 19.39 -3.06
N GLU A 101 -18.59 20.31 -4.02
CA GLU A 101 -18.42 19.94 -5.44
C GLU A 101 -17.16 19.07 -5.62
N TYR A 102 -16.03 19.45 -5.03
CA TYR A 102 -14.78 18.69 -5.15
C TYR A 102 -14.82 17.33 -4.46
N ARG A 103 -15.54 17.22 -3.33
CA ARG A 103 -15.84 15.92 -2.70
C ARG A 103 -16.57 14.99 -3.67
N GLU A 104 -17.60 15.49 -4.36
CA GLU A 104 -18.39 14.72 -5.32
C GLU A 104 -17.59 14.33 -6.57
N LEU A 105 -16.59 15.14 -6.93
CA LEU A 105 -15.64 14.83 -7.99
C LEU A 105 -14.54 13.84 -7.57
N GLY A 106 -14.49 13.45 -6.29
CA GLY A 106 -13.54 12.45 -5.75
C GLY A 106 -12.18 13.03 -5.33
N TYR A 107 -12.10 14.34 -5.07
CA TYR A 107 -10.86 14.95 -4.59
C TYR A 107 -10.64 14.56 -3.12
N GLU A 108 -9.38 14.40 -2.73
CA GLU A 108 -9.05 14.25 -1.32
C GLU A 108 -9.21 15.60 -0.61
N LEU A 109 -9.93 15.58 0.53
CA LEU A 109 -10.09 16.73 1.40
C LEU A 109 -9.26 16.51 2.66
N ALA A 110 -8.17 17.26 2.77
CA ALA A 110 -7.25 17.24 3.90
C ALA A 110 -7.30 18.56 4.67
N VAL A 111 -6.75 18.57 5.87
CA VAL A 111 -6.89 19.68 6.81
C VAL A 111 -5.65 20.56 6.84
N HIS A 112 -5.88 21.88 6.80
CA HIS A 112 -4.84 22.91 6.91
C HIS A 112 -5.18 23.98 7.97
N SER A 113 -5.66 23.53 9.13
CA SER A 113 -6.09 24.34 10.29
C SER A 113 -7.30 25.26 10.06
N VAL A 114 -7.82 25.85 11.14
CA VAL A 114 -8.87 26.88 11.08
C VAL A 114 -8.25 28.25 10.83
N THR A 115 -7.28 28.63 11.67
CA THR A 115 -6.79 30.02 11.72
C THR A 115 -5.64 30.31 10.77
N HIS A 116 -4.96 29.28 10.27
CA HIS A 116 -3.73 29.40 9.46
C HIS A 116 -2.65 30.24 10.18
N THR A 117 -2.45 29.95 11.47
CA THR A 117 -1.43 30.59 12.32
C THR A 117 -0.32 29.61 12.69
N ASN A 118 0.67 30.05 13.49
CA ASN A 118 1.70 29.16 14.02
C ASN A 118 1.11 28.24 15.11
N ILE A 119 1.03 26.95 14.78
CA ILE A 119 0.47 25.88 15.62
C ILE A 119 1.62 25.02 16.17
N ASN A 120 2.31 25.56 17.18
CA ASN A 120 3.54 24.97 17.73
C ASN A 120 3.36 24.31 19.11
N THR A 121 2.13 24.04 19.53
CA THR A 121 1.84 23.34 20.80
C THR A 121 0.75 22.30 20.61
N GLY A 122 0.80 21.22 21.39
CA GLY A 122 -0.21 20.15 21.38
C GLY A 122 -1.66 20.65 21.48
N PRO A 123 -2.02 21.50 22.47
CA PRO A 123 -3.38 22.01 22.58
C PRO A 123 -3.84 22.80 21.34
N LYS A 124 -2.94 23.56 20.71
CA LYS A 124 -3.26 24.27 19.47
C LYS A 124 -3.46 23.29 18.31
N VAL A 125 -2.56 22.31 18.13
CA VAL A 125 -2.71 21.27 17.10
C VAL A 125 -4.04 20.56 17.27
N LEU A 126 -4.33 20.09 18.48
CA LEU A 126 -5.55 19.37 18.79
C LEU A 126 -6.81 20.19 18.44
N GLN A 127 -6.84 21.47 18.83
CA GLN A 127 -7.99 22.33 18.58
C GLN A 127 -8.15 22.62 17.08
N GLU A 128 -7.09 23.10 16.42
CA GLU A 128 -7.10 23.52 15.02
C GLU A 128 -7.36 22.34 14.06
N ALA A 129 -6.79 21.17 14.37
CA ALA A 129 -7.01 19.96 13.59
C ALA A 129 -8.40 19.37 13.82
N ARG A 130 -8.93 19.39 15.05
CA ARG A 130 -10.29 18.90 15.31
C ARG A 130 -11.31 19.79 14.62
N ASP A 131 -11.26 21.09 14.90
CA ASP A 131 -12.30 22.03 14.46
C ASP A 131 -12.36 22.11 12.94
N GLN A 132 -11.21 22.13 12.26
CA GLN A 132 -11.23 22.16 10.80
C GLN A 132 -11.68 20.83 10.18
N LYS A 133 -11.37 19.68 10.80
CA LYS A 133 -11.94 18.38 10.38
C LYS A 133 -13.46 18.40 10.54
N GLU A 134 -13.99 18.90 11.65
CA GLU A 134 -15.43 19.06 11.86
C GLU A 134 -16.06 20.02 10.83
N ASN A 135 -15.39 21.11 10.48
CA ASN A 135 -15.89 22.03 9.46
C ASN A 135 -16.00 21.34 8.09
N ILE A 136 -14.98 20.58 7.67
CA ILE A 136 -15.03 19.85 6.39
C ILE A 136 -16.16 18.79 6.41
N ILE A 137 -16.32 18.06 7.51
CA ILE A 137 -17.39 17.06 7.68
C ILE A 137 -18.77 17.74 7.59
N ASN A 138 -19.02 18.73 8.45
CA ASN A 138 -20.35 19.28 8.65
C ASN A 138 -20.76 20.25 7.52
N LEU A 139 -19.81 21.01 6.96
CA LEU A 139 -20.13 22.05 5.98
C LEU A 139 -20.00 21.56 4.53
N ALA A 140 -19.05 20.66 4.23
CA ALA A 140 -18.90 20.06 2.90
C ALA A 140 -19.54 18.66 2.76
N GLY A 141 -20.05 18.07 3.86
CA GLY A 141 -20.67 16.74 3.84
C GLY A 141 -19.67 15.61 3.62
N ALA A 142 -18.41 15.80 4.04
CA ALA A 142 -17.40 14.75 4.00
C ALA A 142 -17.66 13.69 5.08
N LYS A 143 -17.27 12.45 4.82
CA LYS A 143 -17.26 11.43 5.88
C LYS A 143 -16.04 11.63 6.76
N ARG A 144 -16.16 11.31 8.04
CA ARG A 144 -15.08 11.51 9.02
C ARG A 144 -13.84 10.68 8.67
N GLU A 145 -14.08 9.46 8.20
CA GLU A 145 -13.10 8.49 7.75
C GLU A 145 -12.39 8.87 6.43
N ASP A 146 -12.94 9.83 5.67
CA ASP A 146 -12.33 10.31 4.42
C ASP A 146 -11.41 11.53 4.65
N VAL A 147 -11.47 12.17 5.83
CA VAL A 147 -10.67 13.37 6.18
C VAL A 147 -9.52 12.96 7.10
N VAL A 148 -8.47 12.38 6.51
CA VAL A 148 -7.38 11.71 7.24
C VAL A 148 -6.00 12.35 7.08
N GLY A 149 -5.88 13.34 6.20
CA GLY A 149 -4.65 14.07 5.95
C GLY A 149 -4.54 15.38 6.72
N TRP A 150 -3.35 15.66 7.24
CA TRP A 150 -3.01 16.94 7.87
C TRP A 150 -1.78 17.57 7.22
N ARG A 151 -1.80 18.89 7.10
CA ARG A 151 -0.62 19.72 6.82
C ARG A 151 -0.60 20.91 7.76
N SER A 152 0.50 21.12 8.47
CA SER A 152 0.66 22.27 9.35
C SER A 152 0.89 23.56 8.53
N PRO A 153 0.24 24.69 8.90
CA PRO A 153 0.53 26.00 8.32
C PRO A 153 2.04 26.30 8.35
N PHE A 154 2.53 26.86 7.24
CA PHE A 154 3.95 27.20 7.06
C PHE A 154 4.92 26.02 7.17
N LEU A 155 4.42 24.77 7.12
CA LEU A 155 5.16 23.53 7.41
C LEU A 155 5.81 23.52 8.81
N GLN A 156 5.32 24.35 9.72
CA GLN A 156 5.81 24.45 11.08
C GLN A 156 5.11 23.43 11.97
N THR A 157 5.83 22.39 12.39
CA THR A 157 5.24 21.34 13.24
C THR A 157 5.38 21.65 14.74
N ALA A 158 4.66 20.90 15.58
CA ALA A 158 4.85 20.86 17.03
C ALA A 158 5.69 19.66 17.52
N GLY A 159 6.38 18.93 16.64
CA GLY A 159 7.20 17.77 17.01
C GLY A 159 6.34 16.56 17.40
N ASP A 160 6.78 15.76 18.37
CA ASP A 160 6.06 14.54 18.77
C ASP A 160 4.61 14.80 19.18
N VAL A 161 4.36 15.90 19.90
CA VAL A 161 3.00 16.21 20.37
C VAL A 161 2.05 16.51 19.21
N GLN A 162 2.53 16.95 18.04
CA GLN A 162 1.67 17.07 16.85
C GLN A 162 1.13 15.69 16.47
N VAL A 163 2.02 14.72 16.31
CA VAL A 163 1.65 13.37 15.88
C VAL A 163 0.68 12.72 16.87
N GLU A 164 0.94 12.85 18.17
CA GLU A 164 0.04 12.34 19.21
C GLU A 164 -1.37 12.93 19.11
N MET A 165 -1.49 14.24 18.86
CA MET A 165 -2.80 14.90 18.74
C MET A 165 -3.51 14.51 17.45
N LEU A 166 -2.78 14.35 16.36
CA LEU A 166 -3.33 13.91 15.07
C LEU A 166 -3.84 12.46 15.15
N GLN A 167 -3.08 11.54 15.75
CA GLN A 167 -3.52 10.16 15.98
C GLN A 167 -4.79 10.09 16.84
N ARG A 168 -4.89 10.91 17.90
CA ARG A 168 -6.12 10.98 18.73
C ARG A 168 -7.37 11.42 17.97
N LEU A 169 -7.19 12.14 16.86
CA LEU A 169 -8.28 12.61 16.00
C LEU A 169 -8.51 11.71 14.77
N GLY A 170 -7.82 10.57 14.70
CA GLY A 170 -7.92 9.62 13.59
C GLY A 170 -7.39 10.20 12.28
N TYR A 171 -6.36 11.05 12.33
CA TYR A 171 -5.55 11.33 11.14
C TYR A 171 -4.60 10.16 10.90
N GLU A 172 -4.31 9.91 9.63
CA GLU A 172 -3.49 8.78 9.20
C GLU A 172 -2.11 9.22 8.71
N TYR A 173 -2.01 10.45 8.21
CA TYR A 173 -0.74 10.98 7.75
C TYR A 173 -0.57 12.49 7.99
N ASP A 174 0.69 12.88 8.16
CA ASP A 174 1.19 14.25 8.09
C ASP A 174 2.05 14.43 6.83
N ILE A 175 2.07 15.65 6.32
CA ILE A 175 2.89 16.08 5.17
C ILE A 175 3.46 17.47 5.45
N SER A 176 4.08 17.60 6.62
CA SER A 176 4.66 18.87 7.07
C SER A 176 6.18 18.81 7.11
N LEU A 177 6.79 17.62 7.13
CA LEU A 177 8.24 17.49 7.26
C LEU A 177 8.91 17.55 5.89
N THR A 178 9.83 18.50 5.75
CA THR A 178 10.51 18.75 4.48
C THR A 178 11.80 17.96 4.37
N ASN A 179 11.98 17.25 3.26
CA ASN A 179 13.30 16.76 2.85
C ASN A 179 13.92 17.72 1.83
N LYS A 180 15.12 18.23 2.12
CA LYS A 180 15.83 19.17 1.25
C LYS A 180 16.70 18.43 0.23
N ARG A 181 16.67 18.89 -1.02
CA ARG A 181 17.56 18.42 -2.11
C ARG A 181 18.63 19.47 -2.43
N ALA A 182 19.88 19.05 -2.57
CA ALA A 182 20.98 19.94 -2.93
C ALA A 182 21.09 20.15 -4.45
N HIS A 183 20.71 19.15 -5.24
CA HIS A 183 20.74 19.17 -6.70
C HIS A 183 19.54 18.42 -7.31
N MET A 184 19.24 18.70 -8.59
CA MET A 184 18.15 18.05 -9.34
C MET A 184 18.35 16.54 -9.49
N ARG A 185 19.58 16.03 -9.35
CA ARG A 185 19.88 14.60 -9.45
C ARG A 185 19.71 13.83 -8.13
N ASP A 186 19.54 14.53 -7.01
CA ASP A 186 19.48 13.88 -5.70
C ASP A 186 18.18 13.09 -5.56
N SER A 187 18.28 11.86 -5.04
CA SER A 187 17.13 11.02 -4.71
C SER A 187 16.29 11.65 -3.60
N SER A 188 15.01 11.29 -3.58
CA SER A 188 14.07 11.71 -2.54
C SER A 188 13.60 10.51 -1.72
N PRO A 189 13.32 10.67 -0.43
CA PRO A 189 12.78 9.58 0.37
C PRO A 189 11.35 9.21 -0.06
N PHE A 190 11.03 7.94 0.09
CA PHE A 190 9.65 7.45 0.00
C PHE A 190 8.88 7.83 1.28
N PRO A 191 7.54 7.95 1.23
CA PRO A 191 6.71 8.02 2.43
C PRO A 191 6.97 6.84 3.35
N PHE A 192 6.91 7.05 4.65
CA PHE A 192 7.25 6.07 5.66
C PHE A 192 6.48 6.31 6.95
N THR A 193 6.48 5.34 7.85
CA THR A 193 5.80 5.51 9.15
C THR A 193 6.76 6.02 10.21
N LEU A 194 6.24 6.85 11.11
CA LEU A 194 7.00 7.45 12.22
C LEU A 194 7.23 6.47 13.39
N ASP A 195 7.10 5.16 13.18
CA ASP A 195 7.45 4.09 14.15
C ASP A 195 8.87 4.24 14.69
N TYR A 196 9.77 4.84 13.91
CA TYR A 196 11.16 5.10 14.30
C TYR A 196 11.48 6.60 14.40
N GLY A 197 10.49 7.48 14.29
CA GLY A 197 10.66 8.93 14.26
C GLY A 197 11.20 9.47 12.93
N TRP A 198 11.37 10.79 12.83
CA TRP A 198 11.92 11.44 11.63
C TRP A 198 13.43 11.20 11.50
N GLN A 199 13.85 10.52 10.44
CA GLN A 199 15.24 10.08 10.24
C GLN A 199 16.15 11.10 9.53
N TYR A 200 15.61 12.24 9.08
CA TYR A 200 16.33 13.19 8.25
C TYR A 200 16.66 14.49 9.00
N ASN A 201 17.46 15.35 8.37
CA ASN A 201 17.75 16.66 8.92
C ASN A 201 16.44 17.47 9.08
N CYS A 202 16.14 17.85 10.31
CA CYS A 202 14.96 18.66 10.62
C CYS A 202 15.11 20.08 10.05
N GLN A 203 14.43 20.35 8.93
CA GLN A 203 14.52 21.64 8.24
C GLN A 203 13.79 22.75 9.00
N ILE A 204 12.62 22.43 9.56
CA ILE A 204 11.78 23.34 10.34
C ILE A 204 11.51 22.67 11.68
N ARG A 205 12.08 23.21 12.75
CA ARG A 205 12.01 22.63 14.10
C ARG A 205 10.74 23.07 14.84
N PRO A 206 10.19 22.25 15.75
CA PRO A 206 10.61 20.88 16.08
C PRO A 206 10.19 19.85 15.03
N CYS A 207 10.84 18.68 15.02
CA CYS A 207 10.43 17.48 14.26
C CYS A 207 10.23 16.32 15.27
N PRO A 208 9.35 15.34 14.97
CA PRO A 208 9.14 14.19 15.85
C PRO A 208 10.38 13.31 15.94
N THR A 209 10.76 12.93 17.16
CA THR A 209 11.93 12.08 17.45
C THR A 209 11.56 10.77 18.12
N GLN A 210 10.33 10.64 18.63
CA GLN A 210 9.82 9.44 19.28
C GLN A 210 9.14 8.51 18.28
N SER A 211 8.81 7.31 18.77
CA SER A 211 8.06 6.30 18.02
C SER A 211 6.57 6.63 18.01
N HIS A 212 6.02 6.83 16.81
CA HIS A 212 4.58 7.03 16.57
C HIS A 212 4.08 5.93 15.63
N LYS A 213 3.64 4.82 16.23
CA LYS A 213 3.29 3.61 15.48
C LYS A 213 2.24 3.84 14.41
N SER A 214 2.49 3.31 13.21
CA SER A 214 1.55 3.32 12.09
C SER A 214 1.08 4.69 11.62
N PHE A 215 1.71 5.79 12.05
CA PHE A 215 1.40 7.13 11.57
C PHE A 215 2.32 7.48 10.42
N TRP A 216 1.75 7.80 9.27
CA TRP A 216 2.53 8.03 8.06
C TRP A 216 3.04 9.48 8.01
N GLU A 217 4.30 9.63 7.64
CA GLU A 217 4.81 10.88 7.11
C GLU A 217 4.91 10.72 5.59
N VAL A 218 4.33 11.67 4.86
CA VAL A 218 4.57 11.86 3.43
C VAL A 218 5.53 13.04 3.32
N PRO A 219 6.84 12.83 3.14
CA PRO A 219 7.78 13.94 3.13
C PRO A 219 7.46 14.95 2.04
N VAL A 220 7.51 16.24 2.40
CA VAL A 220 7.58 17.33 1.43
C VAL A 220 8.96 17.30 0.79
N ASN A 221 9.09 16.53 -0.28
CA ASN A 221 10.32 16.45 -1.06
C ASN A 221 10.52 17.76 -1.83
N ALA A 222 11.48 18.57 -1.39
CA ALA A 222 11.71 19.90 -1.96
C ALA A 222 12.04 19.82 -3.45
N LEU A 223 11.46 20.71 -4.24
CA LEU A 223 11.77 20.90 -5.65
C LEU A 223 13.07 21.69 -5.79
N ARG A 224 13.67 21.63 -6.98
CA ARG A 224 14.79 22.49 -7.39
C ARG A 224 14.27 23.52 -8.37
N ASP A 225 14.66 24.78 -8.20
CA ASP A 225 14.22 25.85 -9.10
C ASP A 225 14.62 25.61 -10.57
N PHE A 226 14.10 26.41 -11.51
CA PHE A 226 14.31 26.18 -12.95
C PHE A 226 15.77 26.27 -13.41
N LYS A 227 16.65 26.85 -12.57
CA LYS A 227 18.10 26.96 -12.77
C LYS A 227 18.90 25.90 -11.99
N ASP A 228 18.23 25.02 -11.25
CA ASP A 228 18.82 24.06 -10.30
C ASP A 228 19.76 24.71 -9.27
N GLN A 229 19.47 25.92 -8.80
CA GLN A 229 20.33 26.63 -7.85
C GLN A 229 19.85 26.51 -6.41
N TYR A 230 18.55 26.65 -6.17
CA TYR A 230 17.97 26.62 -4.84
C TYR A 230 16.85 25.59 -4.72
N SER A 231 16.71 25.05 -3.51
CA SER A 231 15.62 24.16 -3.12
C SER A 231 14.40 24.95 -2.65
N CYS A 232 13.21 24.43 -2.90
CA CYS A 232 11.95 25.03 -2.46
C CYS A 232 10.93 23.94 -2.10
N ALA A 233 10.31 24.06 -0.93
CA ALA A 233 9.28 23.11 -0.49
C ALA A 233 7.96 23.28 -1.26
N TYR A 234 7.66 24.51 -1.67
CA TYR A 234 6.50 24.87 -2.48
C TYR A 234 6.91 25.35 -3.87
N VAL A 235 6.06 25.09 -4.87
CA VAL A 235 6.21 25.55 -6.25
C VAL A 235 6.32 27.07 -6.34
N ASP A 236 5.53 27.79 -5.55
CA ASP A 236 5.56 29.25 -5.46
C ASP A 236 6.65 29.83 -4.54
N GLY A 237 7.35 28.95 -3.81
CA GLY A 237 8.39 29.31 -2.84
C GLY A 237 9.81 29.35 -3.40
N CYS A 238 10.01 29.05 -4.69
CA CYS A 238 11.35 29.01 -5.28
C CYS A 238 11.98 30.40 -5.45
N TYR A 239 13.28 30.50 -5.13
CA TYR A 239 14.05 31.74 -5.22
C TYR A 239 14.10 32.28 -6.66
N ASN A 240 14.54 31.45 -7.61
CA ASN A 240 14.49 31.79 -9.03
C ASN A 240 13.10 31.50 -9.58
N ARG A 241 12.25 32.53 -9.70
CA ARG A 241 10.90 32.40 -10.26
C ARG A 241 10.92 32.37 -11.79
N PRO A 242 10.21 31.45 -12.45
CA PRO A 242 10.10 31.45 -13.91
C PRO A 242 9.32 32.69 -14.38
N ALA A 243 9.83 33.38 -15.41
CA ALA A 243 9.19 34.56 -15.99
C ALA A 243 8.35 34.23 -17.24
N THR A 244 8.69 33.13 -17.92
CA THR A 244 8.04 32.70 -19.16
C THR A 244 7.41 31.32 -18.99
N GLU A 245 6.45 31.00 -19.86
CA GLU A 245 5.83 29.67 -19.91
C GLU A 245 6.88 28.58 -20.15
N ALA A 246 7.87 28.81 -21.02
CA ALA A 246 8.94 27.85 -21.27
C ALA A 246 9.79 27.57 -20.02
N GLN A 247 10.09 28.60 -19.22
CA GLN A 247 10.81 28.43 -17.95
C GLN A 247 9.96 27.70 -16.91
N ALA A 248 8.67 28.02 -16.81
CA ALA A 248 7.75 27.35 -15.90
C ALA A 248 7.54 25.87 -16.30
N TYR A 249 7.43 25.58 -17.59
CA TYR A 249 7.31 24.22 -18.11
C TYR A 249 8.60 23.42 -17.84
N LYS A 250 9.77 24.00 -18.13
CA LYS A 250 11.07 23.41 -17.81
C LYS A 250 11.20 23.11 -16.32
N TYR A 251 10.80 24.05 -15.46
CA TYR A 251 10.81 23.86 -14.01
C TYR A 251 10.01 22.64 -13.55
N ILE A 252 8.77 22.51 -14.03
CA ILE A 252 7.88 21.40 -13.68
C ILE A 252 8.46 20.08 -14.20
N MET A 253 8.80 20.05 -15.50
CA MET A 253 9.21 18.82 -16.17
C MET A 253 10.59 18.33 -15.73
N ASP A 254 11.55 19.20 -15.42
CA ASP A 254 12.86 18.76 -14.93
C ASP A 254 12.74 18.10 -13.55
N ASN A 255 11.92 18.65 -12.65
CA ASN A 255 11.64 18.02 -11.36
C ASN A 255 10.93 16.67 -11.55
N PHE A 256 9.95 16.61 -12.44
CA PHE A 256 9.30 15.35 -12.81
C PHE A 256 10.26 14.29 -13.34
N LEU A 257 11.06 14.65 -14.35
CA LEU A 257 12.02 13.75 -14.96
C LEU A 257 13.10 13.31 -13.98
N SER A 258 13.45 14.15 -12.99
CA SER A 258 14.39 13.74 -11.96
C SER A 258 13.88 12.61 -11.08
N HIS A 259 12.60 12.62 -10.71
CA HIS A 259 11.98 11.52 -9.95
C HIS A 259 11.75 10.30 -10.85
N TYR A 260 11.22 10.53 -12.06
CA TYR A 260 10.91 9.48 -13.03
C TYR A 260 12.14 8.70 -13.50
N ASN A 261 13.28 9.38 -13.71
CA ASN A 261 14.54 8.74 -14.07
C ASN A 261 15.39 8.36 -12.85
N GLY A 262 15.09 8.93 -11.69
CA GLY A 262 15.77 8.67 -10.41
C GLY A 262 15.22 7.43 -9.71
N ASN A 263 14.96 7.54 -8.41
CA ASN A 263 14.52 6.43 -7.58
C ASN A 263 13.00 6.19 -7.58
N ARG A 264 12.21 6.91 -8.41
CA ARG A 264 10.73 6.81 -8.49
C ARG A 264 9.98 7.17 -7.21
N ALA A 265 10.64 7.81 -6.24
CA ALA A 265 9.95 8.35 -5.08
C ALA A 265 8.83 9.31 -5.51
N PRO A 266 7.69 9.32 -4.81
CA PRO A 266 6.57 10.18 -5.17
C PRO A 266 6.97 11.65 -5.27
N LEU A 267 6.50 12.29 -6.35
CA LEU A 267 6.73 13.71 -6.58
C LEU A 267 5.51 14.52 -6.15
N GLY A 268 5.72 15.46 -5.25
CA GLY A 268 4.71 16.41 -4.83
C GLY A 268 4.89 17.77 -5.48
N PHE A 269 3.85 18.27 -6.12
CA PHE A 269 3.73 19.69 -6.44
C PHE A 269 2.85 20.36 -5.38
N ASN A 270 3.49 20.81 -4.29
CA ASN A 270 2.83 21.52 -3.19
C ASN A 270 2.78 23.02 -3.51
N MET A 271 1.61 23.64 -3.48
CA MET A 271 1.43 25.01 -3.98
C MET A 271 0.15 25.69 -3.49
N HIS A 272 0.10 27.00 -3.73
CA HIS A 272 -1.09 27.83 -3.57
C HIS A 272 -1.64 28.20 -4.95
N TYR A 273 -2.98 28.37 -5.05
CA TYR A 273 -3.61 28.73 -6.32
C TYR A 273 -3.11 30.06 -6.90
N ALA A 274 -2.54 30.95 -6.06
CA ALA A 274 -1.98 32.23 -6.46
C ALA A 274 -0.87 32.07 -7.53
N TRP A 275 -0.18 30.94 -7.56
CA TRP A 275 0.83 30.66 -8.59
C TRP A 275 0.24 30.62 -10.01
N PHE A 276 -1.03 30.23 -10.14
CA PHE A 276 -1.77 30.17 -11.41
C PHE A 276 -2.34 31.51 -11.88
N MET A 277 -2.27 32.56 -11.04
CA MET A 277 -2.65 33.92 -11.46
C MET A 277 -1.76 34.44 -12.59
N SER A 278 -0.55 33.89 -12.73
CA SER A 278 0.28 34.07 -13.92
C SER A 278 -0.21 33.17 -15.06
N PRO A 279 -0.66 33.73 -16.20
CA PRO A 279 -1.09 32.92 -17.35
C PRO A 279 0.01 31.99 -17.89
N ASN A 280 1.28 32.42 -17.79
CA ASN A 280 2.43 31.61 -18.19
C ASN A 280 2.56 30.36 -17.33
N ASN A 281 2.35 30.48 -16.03
CA ASN A 281 2.43 29.36 -15.09
C ASN A 281 1.26 28.39 -15.27
N LEU A 282 0.04 28.92 -15.45
CA LEU A 282 -1.15 28.11 -15.69
C LEU A 282 -1.01 27.28 -16.98
N ARG A 283 -0.61 27.90 -18.10
CA ARG A 283 -0.41 27.19 -19.37
C ARG A 283 0.72 26.16 -19.28
N ALA A 284 1.82 26.50 -18.60
CA ALA A 284 2.91 25.57 -18.38
C ALA A 284 2.48 24.34 -17.56
N MET A 285 1.70 24.53 -16.49
CA MET A 285 1.17 23.43 -15.70
C MET A 285 0.19 22.58 -16.47
N ASP A 286 -0.72 23.21 -17.21
CA ASP A 286 -1.71 22.51 -18.02
C ASP A 286 -1.07 21.59 -19.07
N ARG A 287 -0.03 22.12 -19.73
CA ARG A 287 0.81 21.37 -20.67
C ARG A 287 1.61 20.28 -19.98
N ALA A 288 2.27 20.57 -18.86
CA ALA A 288 3.09 19.60 -18.15
C ALA A 288 2.27 18.42 -17.61
N ILE A 289 1.05 18.66 -17.10
CA ILE A 289 0.12 17.59 -16.71
C ILE A 289 -0.19 16.70 -17.91
N HIS A 290 -0.54 17.30 -19.06
CA HIS A 290 -0.81 16.54 -20.29
C HIS A 290 0.40 15.68 -20.70
N ASP A 291 1.59 16.26 -20.71
CA ASP A 291 2.82 15.60 -21.15
C ASP A 291 3.26 14.50 -20.15
N MET A 292 3.18 14.74 -18.84
CA MET A 292 3.46 13.73 -17.80
C MET A 292 2.59 12.49 -17.96
N MET A 293 1.32 12.66 -18.32
CA MET A 293 0.38 11.54 -18.50
C MET A 293 0.70 10.67 -19.73
N GLN A 294 1.53 11.14 -20.67
CA GLN A 294 1.98 10.34 -21.81
C GLN A 294 3.13 9.39 -21.45
N TYR A 295 3.76 9.56 -20.28
CA TYR A 295 4.87 8.70 -19.86
C TYR A 295 4.36 7.37 -19.31
N HIS A 296 5.04 6.28 -19.69
CA HIS A 296 4.69 4.93 -19.24
C HIS A 296 4.79 4.78 -17.72
N GLY A 297 3.74 4.24 -17.10
CA GLY A 297 3.70 3.97 -15.67
C GLY A 297 3.62 5.22 -14.79
N VAL A 298 3.17 6.37 -15.31
CA VAL A 298 2.85 7.55 -14.51
C VAL A 298 1.41 7.50 -14.01
N TYR A 299 1.23 7.84 -12.74
CA TYR A 299 -0.08 8.00 -12.10
C TYR A 299 -0.11 9.31 -11.31
N ILE A 300 -1.08 10.17 -11.62
CA ILE A 300 -1.39 11.37 -10.84
C ILE A 300 -2.43 11.00 -9.80
N ILE A 301 -2.05 11.03 -8.52
CA ILE A 301 -2.81 10.50 -7.40
C ILE A 301 -2.93 11.52 -6.26
N ASN A 302 -3.78 11.21 -5.29
CA ASN A 302 -3.98 12.02 -4.09
C ASN A 302 -2.85 11.73 -3.09
N SER A 303 -2.48 12.69 -2.24
CA SER A 303 -1.42 12.55 -1.24
C SER A 303 -1.63 11.41 -0.23
N GLY A 304 -2.86 11.08 0.16
CA GLY A 304 -3.19 9.95 1.04
C GLY A 304 -3.25 8.58 0.35
N THR A 305 -3.01 8.52 -0.96
CA THR A 305 -3.07 7.29 -1.78
C THR A 305 -2.00 6.25 -1.40
N PHE A 306 -1.06 6.53 -0.50
CA PHE A 306 -0.05 5.54 -0.08
C PHE A 306 -0.64 4.32 0.64
N ARG A 307 -1.84 4.45 1.24
CA ARG A 307 -2.67 3.32 1.70
C ARG A 307 -3.38 2.56 0.58
N MET A 308 -3.43 3.12 -0.62
CA MET A 308 -4.18 2.58 -1.74
C MET A 308 -3.49 1.43 -2.45
N TYR A 309 -2.31 0.92 -2.09
CA TYR A 309 -1.84 -0.27 -2.83
C TYR A 309 -2.82 -1.44 -2.64
N LEU A 310 -3.18 -1.78 -1.39
CA LEU A 310 -4.17 -2.83 -1.13
C LEU A 310 -5.57 -2.46 -1.66
N LYS A 311 -6.01 -1.20 -1.50
CA LYS A 311 -7.29 -0.75 -2.05
C LYS A 311 -7.31 -0.78 -3.58
N LEU A 312 -6.22 -0.41 -4.25
CA LEU A 312 -6.02 -0.47 -5.70
C LEU A 312 -6.02 -1.92 -6.19
N LEU A 313 -5.38 -2.84 -5.47
CA LEU A 313 -5.46 -4.26 -5.79
C LEU A 313 -6.92 -4.74 -5.73
N LYS A 314 -7.65 -4.42 -4.65
CA LYS A 314 -9.09 -4.71 -4.53
C LYS A 314 -9.89 -4.10 -5.69
N ASP A 315 -9.71 -2.81 -5.97
CA ASP A 315 -10.44 -2.07 -7.00
C ASP A 315 -10.11 -2.57 -8.42
N ARG A 316 -8.95 -3.22 -8.61
CA ARG A 316 -8.57 -3.95 -9.83
C ARG A 316 -9.14 -5.37 -9.90
N GLY A 317 -10.02 -5.74 -8.98
CA GLY A 317 -10.62 -7.07 -8.91
C GLY A 317 -9.66 -8.15 -8.40
N MET A 318 -8.51 -7.79 -7.83
CA MET A 318 -7.63 -8.77 -7.20
C MET A 318 -8.18 -9.17 -5.84
N GLU A 319 -8.30 -10.48 -5.63
CA GLU A 319 -8.66 -11.02 -4.33
C GLU A 319 -7.56 -10.72 -3.30
N ILE A 320 -7.98 -10.28 -2.12
CA ILE A 320 -7.12 -10.09 -0.95
C ILE A 320 -7.51 -11.13 0.10
N ALA A 321 -6.53 -11.87 0.58
CA ALA A 321 -6.66 -12.90 1.60
C ALA A 321 -5.63 -12.67 2.71
N SER A 322 -5.97 -13.10 3.93
CA SER A 322 -5.11 -12.96 5.10
C SER A 322 -4.09 -14.09 5.16
N LYS A 323 -2.90 -13.78 5.68
CA LYS A 323 -1.83 -14.76 5.86
C LYS A 323 -1.12 -14.52 7.18
N GLY A 324 -0.82 -15.60 7.91
CA GLY A 324 -0.02 -15.51 9.12
C GLY A 324 1.39 -14.90 8.90
N TYR A 325 1.88 -14.13 9.86
CA TYR A 325 3.21 -13.55 9.94
C TYR A 325 4.30 -14.65 9.94
N ASN A 326 5.37 -14.40 9.16
CA ASN A 326 6.54 -15.28 9.20
C ASN A 326 7.35 -14.99 10.48
N GLY A 327 7.78 -16.02 11.21
CA GLY A 327 8.74 -15.90 12.32
C GLY A 327 8.14 -15.98 13.72
N VAL A 328 6.81 -15.99 13.86
CA VAL A 328 6.17 -16.32 15.12
C VAL A 328 6.02 -17.84 15.20
N HIS A 329 6.49 -18.46 16.29
CA HIS A 329 6.19 -19.86 16.54
C HIS A 329 4.72 -19.98 16.92
N TYR A 330 3.87 -20.28 15.94
CA TYR A 330 2.46 -20.61 16.17
C TYR A 330 2.38 -21.97 16.87
N ASN A 331 2.57 -21.94 18.18
CA ASN A 331 2.12 -23.01 19.07
C ASN A 331 0.99 -22.50 19.98
N ASP A 332 0.58 -21.24 19.84
CA ASP A 332 -0.40 -20.57 20.69
C ASP A 332 -1.58 -20.02 19.86
N GLN A 333 -2.79 -20.50 20.18
CA GLN A 333 -4.04 -20.06 19.55
C GLN A 333 -4.42 -18.60 19.90
N HIS A 334 -3.90 -18.05 21.01
CA HIS A 334 -4.09 -16.64 21.36
C HIS A 334 -3.40 -15.72 20.36
N VAL A 335 -2.16 -16.03 20.02
CA VAL A 335 -1.38 -15.27 19.03
C VAL A 335 -2.06 -15.29 17.67
N LEU A 336 -2.57 -16.45 17.23
CA LEU A 336 -3.36 -16.56 16.00
C LEU A 336 -4.60 -15.65 16.03
N ASN A 337 -5.35 -15.67 17.14
CA ASN A 337 -6.57 -14.89 17.29
C ASN A 337 -6.29 -13.38 17.24
N ASP A 338 -5.27 -12.92 17.96
CA ASP A 338 -4.91 -11.50 18.03
C ASP A 338 -4.42 -10.99 16.68
N GLU A 339 -3.67 -11.81 15.96
CA GLU A 339 -3.24 -11.50 14.61
C GLU A 339 -4.40 -11.45 13.62
N MET A 340 -5.26 -12.47 13.60
CA MET A 340 -6.44 -12.48 12.73
C MET A 340 -7.29 -11.24 12.98
N TYR A 341 -7.52 -10.89 14.24
CA TYR A 341 -8.24 -9.68 14.62
C TYR A 341 -7.55 -8.42 14.11
N THR A 342 -6.23 -8.30 14.29
CA THR A 342 -5.46 -7.14 13.84
C THR A 342 -5.51 -6.98 12.32
N GLN A 343 -5.27 -8.06 11.57
CA GLN A 343 -5.34 -8.02 10.10
C GLN A 343 -6.75 -7.67 9.60
N LEU A 344 -7.79 -8.23 10.23
CA LEU A 344 -9.18 -7.90 9.88
C LEU A 344 -9.51 -6.45 10.18
N TYR A 345 -9.06 -5.93 11.33
CA TYR A 345 -9.23 -4.54 11.71
C TYR A 345 -8.56 -3.62 10.67
N ASP A 346 -7.29 -3.86 10.36
CA ASP A 346 -6.51 -3.07 9.40
C ASP A 346 -7.13 -3.11 7.99
N LEU A 347 -7.55 -4.28 7.52
CA LEU A 347 -8.19 -4.43 6.22
C LEU A 347 -9.60 -3.81 6.19
N SER A 348 -10.36 -3.87 7.29
CA SER A 348 -11.69 -3.25 7.38
C SER A 348 -11.63 -1.73 7.27
N ASN A 349 -10.57 -1.11 7.82
CA ASN A 349 -10.31 0.33 7.66
C ASN A 349 -10.05 0.73 6.19
N LEU A 350 -9.78 -0.24 5.32
CA LEU A 350 -9.60 -0.06 3.87
C LEU A 350 -10.83 -0.51 3.06
N ASP A 351 -11.95 -0.83 3.72
CA ASP A 351 -13.14 -1.48 3.14
C ASP A 351 -12.81 -2.85 2.51
N ILE A 352 -11.73 -3.51 2.93
CA ILE A 352 -11.35 -4.84 2.43
C ILE A 352 -11.85 -5.89 3.41
N LYS A 353 -12.71 -6.80 2.93
CA LYS A 353 -13.08 -8.02 3.66
C LYS A 353 -12.35 -9.22 3.06
N PRO A 354 -11.25 -9.71 3.67
CA PRO A 354 -10.51 -10.83 3.13
C PRO A 354 -11.39 -12.09 3.10
N LYS A 355 -11.22 -12.92 2.06
CA LYS A 355 -12.01 -14.14 1.87
C LYS A 355 -11.28 -15.40 2.32
N GLY A 356 -9.95 -15.42 2.20
CA GLY A 356 -9.14 -16.58 2.55
C GLY A 356 -8.28 -16.38 3.78
N TRP A 357 -7.94 -17.49 4.43
CA TRP A 357 -6.88 -17.59 5.41
C TRP A 357 -5.79 -18.57 4.95
N ARG A 358 -4.54 -18.26 5.28
CA ARG A 358 -3.41 -19.20 5.19
C ARG A 358 -2.47 -19.04 6.37
N SER A 359 -2.28 -20.10 7.15
CA SER A 359 -1.31 -20.09 8.23
C SER A 359 0.13 -20.05 7.69
N PRO A 360 1.08 -19.46 8.44
CA PRO A 360 2.44 -19.30 7.95
C PRO A 360 3.13 -20.66 7.86
N ASN A 361 4.01 -20.76 6.86
CA ASN A 361 4.69 -22.00 6.50
C ASN A 361 3.73 -23.18 6.21
N LEU A 362 2.44 -22.93 5.98
CA LEU A 362 1.40 -23.96 5.78
C LEU A 362 1.25 -24.90 6.99
N LYS A 363 1.58 -24.42 8.20
CA LYS A 363 1.42 -25.20 9.43
C LYS A 363 0.02 -24.97 10.02
N PRO A 364 -0.86 -25.97 10.07
CA PRO A 364 -2.14 -25.87 10.77
C PRO A 364 -1.97 -25.97 12.30
N LEU A 365 -2.91 -25.37 13.05
CA LEU A 365 -2.94 -25.40 14.54
C LEU A 365 -4.12 -26.20 15.11
N GLY A 366 -4.47 -27.27 14.42
CA GLY A 366 -5.58 -28.15 14.77
C GLY A 366 -6.92 -27.43 14.70
N ASP A 367 -7.89 -28.01 15.40
CA ASP A 367 -9.29 -27.56 15.39
C ASP A 367 -9.45 -26.08 15.79
N GLY A 368 -8.63 -25.58 16.72
CA GLY A 368 -8.72 -24.19 17.16
C GLY A 368 -8.40 -23.17 16.06
N GLN A 369 -7.56 -23.49 15.07
CA GLN A 369 -7.41 -22.61 13.90
C GLN A 369 -8.72 -22.51 13.13
N PHE A 370 -9.31 -23.65 12.78
CA PHE A 370 -10.47 -23.72 11.89
C PHE A 370 -11.72 -23.14 12.56
N GLU A 371 -11.86 -23.28 13.88
CA GLU A 371 -12.85 -22.56 14.68
C GLU A 371 -12.72 -21.04 14.53
N LYS A 372 -11.50 -20.50 14.54
CA LYS A 372 -11.26 -19.06 14.37
C LYS A 372 -11.49 -18.60 12.93
N VAL A 373 -11.04 -19.37 11.94
CA VAL A 373 -11.29 -19.10 10.52
C VAL A 373 -12.80 -18.98 10.26
N MET A 374 -13.59 -19.91 10.80
CA MET A 374 -15.06 -19.86 10.78
C MET A 374 -15.61 -18.66 11.55
N LYS A 375 -15.17 -18.46 12.80
CA LYS A 375 -15.64 -17.37 13.68
C LYS A 375 -15.48 -16.00 13.04
N TYR A 376 -14.37 -15.77 12.34
CA TYR A 376 -14.06 -14.51 11.69
C TYR A 376 -14.68 -14.38 10.29
N GLY A 377 -15.39 -15.40 9.81
CA GLY A 377 -16.17 -15.36 8.57
C GLY A 377 -15.33 -15.41 7.31
N TYR A 378 -14.18 -16.08 7.34
CA TYR A 378 -13.45 -16.45 6.13
C TYR A 378 -14.24 -17.47 5.31
N LEU A 379 -14.17 -17.36 3.99
CA LEU A 379 -14.80 -18.28 3.04
C LEU A 379 -14.02 -19.59 2.93
N TYR A 380 -12.68 -19.51 2.97
CA TYR A 380 -11.82 -20.68 2.80
C TYR A 380 -10.54 -20.61 3.63
N ASP A 381 -9.99 -21.79 3.91
CA ASP A 381 -8.62 -22.01 4.36
C ASP A 381 -7.77 -22.56 3.20
N SER A 382 -6.49 -22.17 3.15
CA SER A 382 -5.51 -22.65 2.17
C SER A 382 -4.18 -22.97 2.87
N THR A 383 -4.29 -23.62 4.03
CA THR A 383 -3.18 -24.03 4.88
C THR A 383 -2.84 -25.49 4.67
N LEU A 384 -3.84 -26.38 4.54
CA LEU A 384 -3.58 -27.82 4.53
C LEU A 384 -2.84 -28.24 3.26
N THR A 385 -1.90 -29.15 3.42
CA THR A 385 -1.07 -29.64 2.32
C THR A 385 -1.56 -31.00 1.86
N ALA A 386 -1.82 -31.15 0.56
CA ALA A 386 -2.21 -32.42 -0.02
C ALA A 386 -1.07 -33.45 0.09
N PRO A 387 -1.36 -34.72 0.41
CA PRO A 387 -0.35 -35.77 0.54
C PRO A 387 0.32 -36.10 -0.80
N ARG A 388 1.59 -36.53 -0.70
CA ARG A 388 2.45 -36.88 -1.86
C ARG A 388 1.92 -38.08 -2.65
N GLU A 389 1.16 -38.96 -2.02
CA GLU A 389 0.75 -40.26 -2.58
C GLU A 389 -0.30 -40.14 -3.69
N HIS A 390 -0.82 -38.94 -3.94
CA HIS A 390 -1.64 -38.64 -5.12
C HIS A 390 -0.80 -38.55 -6.40
N THR A 391 -0.31 -39.71 -6.85
CA THR A 391 0.42 -39.89 -8.11
C THR A 391 -0.49 -39.89 -9.34
N GLY A 392 -1.81 -39.85 -9.13
CA GLY A 392 -2.83 -39.63 -10.16
C GLY A 392 -3.54 -38.29 -9.98
N ASP A 393 -4.85 -38.36 -9.75
CA ASP A 393 -5.75 -37.21 -9.61
C ASP A 393 -5.34 -36.27 -8.46
N LYS A 394 -5.41 -34.96 -8.72
CA LYS A 394 -5.10 -33.90 -7.76
C LYS A 394 -6.35 -33.54 -6.94
N ILE A 395 -6.18 -33.07 -5.72
CA ILE A 395 -7.31 -32.75 -4.85
C ILE A 395 -8.00 -31.47 -5.36
N TRP A 396 -9.28 -31.60 -5.70
CA TRP A 396 -10.14 -30.45 -5.94
C TRP A 396 -10.47 -29.75 -4.63
N PRO A 397 -10.62 -28.41 -4.58
CA PRO A 397 -11.14 -27.74 -3.40
C PRO A 397 -12.48 -28.34 -2.95
N PHE A 398 -12.73 -28.39 -1.66
CA PHE A 398 -13.92 -29.03 -1.11
C PHE A 398 -14.31 -28.37 0.20
N THR A 399 -15.53 -28.60 0.68
CA THR A 399 -15.94 -28.10 1.99
C THR A 399 -15.59 -29.09 3.09
N LEU A 400 -15.23 -28.57 4.26
CA LEU A 400 -14.89 -29.34 5.45
C LEU A 400 -16.12 -29.85 6.21
N ASP A 401 -17.29 -29.94 5.57
CA ASP A 401 -18.52 -30.52 6.15
C ASP A 401 -18.34 -31.93 6.70
N TYR A 402 -17.41 -32.69 6.10
CA TYR A 402 -17.04 -34.03 6.56
C TYR A 402 -15.63 -34.08 7.18
N GLY A 403 -15.01 -32.93 7.43
CA GLY A 403 -13.65 -32.78 7.96
C GLY A 403 -12.56 -33.16 6.95
N TRP A 404 -11.30 -33.00 7.38
CA TRP A 404 -10.13 -33.38 6.58
C TRP A 404 -9.95 -34.91 6.59
N LYS A 405 -10.01 -35.54 5.41
CA LYS A 405 -9.91 -37.00 5.27
C LYS A 405 -8.54 -37.50 4.81
N GLU A 406 -7.69 -36.59 4.35
CA GLU A 406 -6.37 -36.95 3.85
C GLU A 406 -5.36 -37.13 4.98
N SER A 407 -4.25 -37.79 4.66
CA SER A 407 -3.12 -37.89 5.56
C SER A 407 -2.60 -36.50 5.92
N CYS A 408 -2.36 -36.29 7.22
CA CYS A 408 -1.85 -35.01 7.71
C CYS A 408 -0.35 -34.87 7.39
N VAL A 409 -0.04 -34.10 6.35
CA VAL A 409 1.35 -33.87 5.89
C VAL A 409 2.13 -33.00 6.88
N ILE A 410 1.49 -31.96 7.40
CA ILE A 410 2.08 -31.03 8.37
C ILE A 410 1.17 -31.01 9.60
N PRO A 411 1.57 -31.63 10.72
CA PRO A 411 0.83 -31.55 11.98
C PRO A 411 0.71 -30.10 12.50
N ASP A 412 -0.39 -29.70 13.15
CA ASP A 412 -1.53 -30.51 13.60
C ASP A 412 -2.78 -30.25 12.73
N CYS A 413 -3.17 -31.16 11.84
CA CYS A 413 -4.37 -31.00 11.00
C CYS A 413 -5.68 -31.04 11.83
N PRO A 414 -6.78 -30.46 11.34
CA PRO A 414 -8.07 -30.52 12.05
C PRO A 414 -8.57 -31.96 12.14
N LYS A 415 -9.21 -32.29 13.27
CA LYS A 415 -9.86 -33.57 13.53
C LYS A 415 -11.38 -33.46 13.43
N SER A 416 -11.91 -32.26 13.61
CA SER A 416 -13.34 -31.96 13.58
C SER A 416 -13.82 -31.58 12.16
N ALA A 417 -15.14 -31.54 11.98
CA ALA A 417 -15.77 -31.03 10.77
C ALA A 417 -16.10 -29.53 10.91
N TYR A 418 -16.02 -28.81 9.81
CA TYR A 418 -16.31 -27.38 9.71
C TYR A 418 -17.28 -27.12 8.55
N PRO A 419 -18.59 -27.40 8.73
CA PRO A 419 -19.59 -27.25 7.69
C PRO A 419 -19.59 -25.88 7.03
N GLY A 420 -19.56 -25.85 5.70
CA GLY A 420 -19.56 -24.64 4.88
C GLY A 420 -18.21 -23.93 4.71
N LEU A 421 -17.17 -24.29 5.47
CA LEU A 421 -15.81 -23.79 5.25
C LEU A 421 -15.16 -24.54 4.09
N TRP A 422 -14.68 -23.82 3.08
CA TRP A 422 -13.93 -24.41 1.98
C TRP A 422 -12.46 -24.62 2.38
N GLU A 423 -11.92 -25.78 2.05
CA GLU A 423 -10.48 -26.03 2.03
C GLU A 423 -10.00 -25.97 0.58
N VAL A 424 -8.92 -25.21 0.35
CA VAL A 424 -8.21 -25.12 -0.92
C VAL A 424 -6.79 -25.60 -0.67
N PRO A 425 -6.55 -26.93 -0.76
CA PRO A 425 -5.29 -27.52 -0.31
C PRO A 425 -4.11 -27.01 -1.12
N ASN A 426 -3.01 -26.72 -0.44
CA ASN A 426 -1.71 -26.56 -1.07
C ASN A 426 -1.28 -27.90 -1.68
N THR A 427 -1.24 -27.97 -3.01
CA THR A 427 -0.72 -29.14 -3.71
C THR A 427 0.79 -28.98 -3.92
N PRO A 428 1.64 -29.86 -3.36
CA PRO A 428 3.08 -29.76 -3.55
C PRO A 428 3.47 -29.86 -5.02
N ILE A 429 4.45 -29.06 -5.42
CA ILE A 429 5.05 -29.07 -6.76
C ILE A 429 6.39 -29.81 -6.73
N ILE A 430 6.83 -30.34 -7.87
CA ILE A 430 8.13 -30.99 -8.02
C ILE A 430 9.12 -29.99 -8.63
N ASP A 431 10.33 -29.88 -8.07
CA ASP A 431 11.37 -28.95 -8.50
C ASP A 431 11.78 -29.12 -9.99
N TYR A 432 12.55 -28.17 -10.52
CA TYR A 432 12.91 -28.16 -11.96
C TYR A 432 13.74 -29.38 -12.41
N ARG A 433 14.36 -30.10 -11.47
CA ARG A 433 15.11 -31.34 -11.76
C ARG A 433 14.23 -32.59 -11.63
N ASN A 434 12.97 -32.43 -11.27
CA ASN A 434 12.02 -33.50 -10.96
C ASN A 434 12.49 -34.40 -9.81
N GLN A 435 13.19 -33.87 -8.81
CA GLN A 435 13.80 -34.67 -7.73
C GLN A 435 13.08 -34.51 -6.39
N TYR A 436 12.82 -33.27 -5.96
CA TYR A 436 12.22 -32.99 -4.67
C TYR A 436 10.89 -32.27 -4.79
N ILE A 437 10.02 -32.51 -3.82
CA ILE A 437 8.76 -31.78 -3.68
C ILE A 437 8.95 -30.56 -2.79
N CYS A 438 8.14 -29.53 -3.06
CA CYS A 438 8.14 -28.28 -2.32
C CYS A 438 6.73 -27.70 -2.30
N ASN A 439 6.41 -26.96 -1.24
CA ASN A 439 5.11 -26.30 -1.11
C ASN A 439 5.12 -24.86 -1.66
N TYR A 440 6.28 -24.22 -1.63
CA TYR A 440 6.50 -22.92 -2.25
C TYR A 440 7.61 -23.05 -3.29
N VAL A 441 7.50 -22.29 -4.39
CA VAL A 441 8.51 -22.32 -5.47
C VAL A 441 9.91 -21.89 -5.01
N ASP A 442 10.00 -21.02 -4.00
CA ASP A 442 11.25 -20.59 -3.40
C ASP A 442 11.73 -21.50 -2.26
N GLY A 443 10.91 -22.48 -1.88
CA GLY A 443 11.28 -23.55 -0.94
C GLY A 443 11.75 -24.83 -1.64
N CYS A 444 11.85 -24.85 -2.97
CA CYS A 444 12.32 -26.01 -3.71
C CYS A 444 13.83 -26.20 -3.53
N MET A 445 14.26 -27.45 -3.35
CA MET A 445 15.67 -27.82 -3.15
C MET A 445 16.55 -27.31 -4.30
N PHE A 446 16.06 -27.44 -5.53
CA PHE A 446 16.72 -26.91 -6.71
C PHE A 446 15.87 -25.82 -7.34
N SER A 447 16.46 -24.64 -7.51
CA SER A 447 15.84 -23.50 -8.19
C SER A 447 16.27 -23.43 -9.66
N PRO A 448 15.35 -23.16 -10.60
CA PRO A 448 15.66 -23.09 -12.02
C PRO A 448 16.68 -21.98 -12.32
N PRO A 449 17.79 -22.28 -13.04
CA PRO A 449 18.85 -21.29 -13.25
C PRO A 449 18.56 -20.30 -14.38
N THR A 450 17.62 -20.63 -15.29
CA THR A 450 17.27 -19.77 -16.44
C THR A 450 15.77 -19.51 -16.52
N ALA A 451 15.39 -18.52 -17.34
CA ALA A 451 13.99 -18.21 -17.61
C ALA A 451 13.28 -19.40 -18.30
N ASN A 452 13.98 -20.10 -19.21
CA ASN A 452 13.45 -21.28 -19.88
C ASN A 452 13.29 -22.46 -18.91
N ASP A 453 14.23 -22.66 -17.98
CA ASP A 453 14.10 -23.68 -16.94
C ASP A 453 12.95 -23.38 -16.01
N THR A 454 12.74 -22.10 -15.67
CA THR A 454 11.60 -21.66 -14.86
C THR A 454 10.29 -21.92 -15.61
N PHE A 455 10.22 -21.56 -16.89
CA PHE A 455 9.06 -21.85 -17.73
C PHE A 455 8.77 -23.35 -17.76
N ASN A 456 9.78 -24.19 -18.04
CA ASN A 456 9.62 -25.64 -18.13
C ASN A 456 9.21 -26.27 -16.79
N PHE A 457 9.78 -25.78 -15.69
CA PHE A 457 9.41 -26.18 -14.33
C PHE A 457 7.93 -25.91 -14.04
N LEU A 458 7.45 -24.68 -14.30
CA LEU A 458 6.05 -24.32 -14.13
C LEU A 458 5.14 -25.11 -15.09
N TRP A 459 5.55 -25.24 -16.35
CA TRP A 459 4.82 -25.94 -17.39
C TRP A 459 4.64 -27.44 -17.10
N ASN A 460 5.67 -28.10 -16.59
CA ASN A 460 5.62 -29.51 -16.23
C ASN A 460 4.68 -29.76 -15.04
N ASN A 461 4.74 -28.90 -14.01
CA ASN A 461 3.80 -28.98 -12.89
C ASN A 461 2.36 -28.68 -13.33
N PHE A 462 2.14 -27.66 -14.15
CA PHE A 462 0.82 -27.37 -14.74
C PHE A 462 0.26 -28.57 -15.52
N LYS A 463 1.05 -29.19 -16.40
CA LYS A 463 0.62 -30.37 -17.17
C LYS A 463 0.17 -31.51 -16.28
N SER A 464 0.79 -31.70 -15.11
CA SER A 464 0.41 -32.77 -14.18
C SER A 464 -1.01 -32.60 -13.62
N HIS A 465 -1.54 -31.38 -13.56
CA HIS A 465 -2.93 -31.09 -13.26
C HIS A 465 -3.79 -31.16 -14.51
N TYR A 466 -3.35 -30.49 -15.59
CA TYR A 466 -4.12 -30.31 -16.81
C TYR A 466 -4.40 -31.63 -17.56
N GLN A 467 -3.49 -32.60 -17.48
CA GLN A 467 -3.61 -33.90 -18.16
C GLN A 467 -4.27 -34.99 -17.29
N THR A 468 -4.51 -34.72 -16.01
CA THR A 468 -5.19 -35.65 -15.08
C THR A 468 -6.65 -35.23 -14.92
N ASN A 469 -7.11 -34.94 -13.71
CA ASN A 469 -8.50 -34.57 -13.42
C ASN A 469 -8.76 -33.06 -13.51
N LYS A 470 -7.82 -32.28 -14.06
CA LYS A 470 -7.90 -30.81 -14.20
C LYS A 470 -8.17 -30.07 -12.87
N ALA A 471 -7.80 -30.64 -11.71
CA ALA A 471 -7.92 -29.90 -10.45
C ALA A 471 -7.11 -28.60 -10.52
N PRO A 472 -7.60 -27.50 -9.89
CA PRO A 472 -6.95 -26.19 -9.99
C PRO A 472 -5.45 -26.24 -9.68
N PHE A 473 -4.65 -25.67 -10.57
CA PHE A 473 -3.20 -25.57 -10.40
C PHE A 473 -2.85 -24.24 -9.71
N GLY A 474 -2.39 -24.31 -8.47
CA GLY A 474 -1.92 -23.16 -7.71
C GLY A 474 -0.40 -23.04 -7.72
N ILE A 475 0.11 -21.81 -7.85
CA ILE A 475 1.53 -21.51 -7.65
C ILE A 475 1.67 -20.62 -6.41
N HIS A 476 2.33 -21.13 -5.37
CA HIS A 476 2.51 -20.40 -4.12
C HIS A 476 3.81 -19.61 -4.15
N LEU A 477 3.69 -18.30 -4.35
CA LEU A 477 4.79 -17.36 -4.57
C LEU A 477 5.08 -16.54 -3.31
N ARG A 478 6.37 -16.28 -3.06
CA ARG A 478 6.85 -15.29 -2.07
C ARG A 478 7.78 -14.31 -2.77
N HIS A 479 7.81 -13.05 -2.29
CA HIS A 479 8.59 -11.98 -2.93
C HIS A 479 10.07 -12.35 -3.12
N ILE A 480 10.64 -13.14 -2.19
CA ILE A 480 12.03 -13.59 -2.25
C ILE A 480 12.35 -14.39 -3.52
N TRP A 481 11.37 -15.11 -4.09
CA TRP A 481 11.54 -15.83 -5.36
C TRP A 481 11.83 -14.93 -6.55
N PHE A 482 11.63 -13.63 -6.41
CA PHE A 482 11.89 -12.63 -7.44
C PHE A 482 13.03 -11.67 -7.05
N SER A 483 13.19 -11.38 -5.75
CA SER A 483 14.15 -10.39 -5.29
C SER A 483 15.54 -10.95 -4.94
N HIS A 484 15.66 -12.26 -4.68
CA HIS A 484 16.96 -12.84 -4.33
C HIS A 484 17.89 -12.92 -5.56
N PRO A 485 19.19 -12.59 -5.44
CA PRO A 485 20.15 -12.63 -6.57
C PRO A 485 20.25 -13.98 -7.30
N PHE A 486 19.94 -15.09 -6.62
CA PHE A 486 19.92 -16.43 -7.23
C PHE A 486 18.71 -16.69 -8.13
N PHE A 487 17.70 -15.81 -8.13
CA PHE A 487 16.39 -16.03 -8.78
C PHE A 487 16.05 -14.96 -9.83
N THR A 488 17.05 -14.25 -10.34
CA THR A 488 16.88 -13.08 -11.24
C THR A 488 16.15 -13.39 -12.55
N LYS A 489 16.04 -14.66 -12.94
CA LYS A 489 15.35 -15.12 -14.16
C LYS A 489 13.95 -15.68 -13.95
N ASN A 490 13.50 -15.79 -12.69
CA ASN A 490 12.24 -16.44 -12.38
C ASN A 490 11.03 -15.60 -12.81
N LEU A 491 11.11 -14.27 -12.70
CA LEU A 491 10.06 -13.37 -13.18
C LEU A 491 9.87 -13.46 -14.70
N GLU A 492 10.97 -13.53 -15.44
CA GLU A 492 10.96 -13.67 -16.91
C GLU A 492 10.31 -15.00 -17.31
N GLY A 493 10.69 -16.10 -16.67
CA GLY A 493 10.08 -17.41 -16.92
C GLY A 493 8.62 -17.53 -16.49
N LEU A 494 8.24 -16.89 -15.38
CA LEU A 494 6.83 -16.80 -14.95
C LEU A 494 5.99 -16.04 -15.99
N ARG A 495 6.52 -14.93 -16.55
CA ARG A 495 5.84 -14.19 -17.62
C ARG A 495 5.64 -15.08 -18.85
N MET A 496 6.67 -15.78 -19.30
CA MET A 496 6.56 -16.74 -20.42
C MET A 496 5.49 -17.81 -20.17
N PHE A 497 5.39 -18.29 -18.92
CA PHE A 497 4.41 -19.30 -18.53
C PHE A 497 2.99 -18.74 -18.59
N VAL A 498 2.75 -17.56 -18.00
CA VAL A 498 1.45 -16.88 -18.04
C VAL A 498 1.04 -16.55 -19.48
N ASP A 499 1.94 -15.99 -20.29
CA ASP A 499 1.70 -15.70 -21.70
C ASP A 499 1.29 -16.97 -22.46
N LYS A 500 1.93 -18.11 -22.17
CA LYS A 500 1.56 -19.38 -22.77
C LYS A 500 0.18 -19.85 -22.36
N LEU A 501 -0.18 -19.77 -21.07
CA LEU A 501 -1.53 -20.12 -20.61
C LEU A 501 -2.59 -19.26 -21.27
N SER A 502 -2.34 -17.96 -21.47
CA SER A 502 -3.27 -17.04 -22.14
C SER A 502 -3.53 -17.37 -23.61
N THR A 503 -2.72 -18.23 -24.24
CA THR A 503 -2.99 -18.75 -25.60
C THR A 503 -3.89 -19.97 -25.63
N MET A 504 -4.23 -20.55 -24.47
CA MET A 504 -5.05 -21.76 -24.36
C MET A 504 -6.52 -21.39 -24.14
N ASN A 505 -7.40 -21.85 -25.04
CA ASN A 505 -8.82 -21.46 -25.01
C ASN A 505 -9.64 -22.10 -23.89
N ASP A 506 -9.08 -23.10 -23.20
CA ASP A 506 -9.74 -23.84 -22.11
C ASP A 506 -9.00 -23.70 -20.77
N VAL A 507 -8.12 -22.70 -20.65
CA VAL A 507 -7.38 -22.39 -19.43
C VAL A 507 -7.64 -20.96 -19.02
N TYR A 508 -7.92 -20.75 -17.74
CA TYR A 508 -8.15 -19.44 -17.19
C TYR A 508 -7.43 -19.28 -15.86
N ILE A 509 -6.93 -18.06 -15.61
CA ILE A 509 -6.23 -17.70 -14.38
C ILE A 509 -7.22 -16.98 -13.48
N LEU A 510 -7.51 -17.58 -12.32
CA LEU A 510 -8.53 -17.09 -11.40
C LEU A 510 -7.99 -16.89 -9.98
N SER A 511 -8.73 -16.08 -9.22
CA SER A 511 -8.65 -16.05 -7.77
C SER A 511 -9.27 -17.31 -7.15
N ILE A 512 -8.93 -17.61 -5.88
CA ILE A 512 -9.48 -18.78 -5.17
C ILE A 512 -10.98 -18.59 -4.97
N GLN A 513 -11.42 -17.37 -4.64
CA GLN A 513 -12.84 -17.05 -4.55
C GLN A 513 -13.59 -17.39 -5.84
N ASN A 514 -13.06 -17.03 -7.01
CA ASN A 514 -13.72 -17.31 -8.29
C ASN A 514 -13.79 -18.81 -8.58
N ILE A 515 -12.75 -19.57 -8.21
CA ILE A 515 -12.77 -21.04 -8.29
C ILE A 515 -13.93 -21.58 -7.42
N ILE A 516 -14.03 -21.16 -6.16
CA ILE A 516 -15.09 -21.58 -5.24
C ILE A 516 -16.48 -21.21 -5.77
N GLU A 517 -16.66 -20.00 -6.30
CA GLU A 517 -17.95 -19.58 -6.87
C GLU A 517 -18.36 -20.43 -8.08
N TRP A 518 -17.40 -20.78 -8.95
CA TRP A 518 -17.67 -21.74 -10.03
C TRP A 518 -18.00 -23.13 -9.48
N MET A 519 -17.32 -23.61 -8.44
CA MET A 519 -17.60 -24.91 -7.84
C MET A 519 -18.98 -24.99 -7.17
N LYS A 520 -19.47 -23.87 -6.62
CA LYS A 520 -20.85 -23.77 -6.10
C LYS A 520 -21.90 -23.85 -7.22
N LYS A 521 -21.56 -23.39 -8.43
CA LYS A 521 -22.45 -23.40 -9.59
C LYS A 521 -21.69 -23.71 -10.89
N PRO A 522 -21.33 -24.99 -11.12
CA PRO A 522 -20.49 -25.37 -12.25
C PRO A 522 -21.15 -25.00 -13.58
N THR A 523 -20.37 -24.35 -14.44
CA THR A 523 -20.78 -23.99 -15.80
C THR A 523 -19.83 -24.63 -16.80
N SER A 524 -20.37 -25.18 -17.89
CA SER A 524 -19.57 -25.82 -18.93
C SER A 524 -18.75 -24.80 -19.73
N LEU A 525 -17.63 -25.24 -20.31
CA LEU A 525 -16.73 -24.42 -21.13
C LEU A 525 -17.47 -23.61 -22.21
N GLN A 526 -18.46 -24.22 -22.86
CA GLN A 526 -19.27 -23.58 -23.91
C GLN A 526 -20.09 -22.38 -23.41
N ASN A 527 -20.45 -22.37 -22.13
CA ASN A 527 -21.34 -21.38 -21.52
C ASN A 527 -20.60 -20.40 -20.59
N LEU A 528 -19.26 -20.48 -20.48
CA LEU A 528 -18.49 -19.64 -19.56
C LEU A 528 -18.67 -18.14 -19.84
N HIS A 529 -18.74 -17.75 -21.13
CA HIS A 529 -18.94 -16.36 -21.57
C HIS A 529 -20.27 -15.72 -21.12
N VAL A 530 -21.21 -16.50 -20.60
CA VAL A 530 -22.54 -16.04 -20.18
C VAL A 530 -22.69 -16.09 -18.65
N SER A 531 -21.63 -16.49 -17.93
CA SER A 531 -21.67 -16.75 -16.49
C SER A 531 -20.54 -16.01 -15.74
N SER A 532 -20.89 -15.27 -14.68
CA SER A 532 -19.93 -14.88 -13.64
C SER A 532 -19.37 -16.16 -13.00
N PRO A 533 -18.05 -16.27 -12.70
CA PRO A 533 -17.03 -15.22 -12.51
C PRO A 533 -16.17 -14.88 -13.75
N TRP A 534 -16.58 -15.29 -14.95
CA TRP A 534 -15.75 -15.22 -16.17
C TRP A 534 -16.02 -14.00 -17.06
N ASN A 535 -16.99 -13.17 -16.69
CA ASN A 535 -17.27 -11.90 -17.35
C ASN A 535 -16.40 -10.80 -16.71
N CYS A 536 -15.51 -10.22 -17.51
CA CYS A 536 -14.74 -9.02 -17.14
C CYS A 536 -15.63 -7.78 -17.15
#